data_AF-A0A4U9D6B4-F1
#
_entry.id   AF-A0A4U9D6B4-F1
#
_cell.length_a   1.000
_cell.length_b   1.000
_cell.length_c   1.000
_cell.angle_alpha   90.00
_cell.angle_beta   90.00
_cell.angle_gamma   90.00
#
_symmetry.space_group_name_H-M   'P 1'
#
loop_
_entity.id
_entity.type
_entity.pdbx_description
1 polymer ?
#
loop_
_entity_poly.entity_id
_entity_poly.type
_entity_poly.pdbx_seq_one_letter_code
_entity_poly.pdbx_strand_id
1 'polypeptide(L)'
;MTPDAVVRLAEAAYEKYGFNDFKLKGGVLAGEEEAESIVALAKRFPQARVTLDPNGAWLLDEAIAIGKQLKRRAGLRGRSVRGRAGLLPAVR
;
A
#
# COMPACT_ATOMS: atom_id res chain seq x y z
N MET A 1 3.15 7.92 12.54
CA MET A 1 3.45 8.16 11.11
C MET A 1 2.15 8.60 10.45
N THR A 2 2.15 9.59 9.56
CA THR A 2 0.92 10.06 8.88
C THR A 2 0.98 9.82 7.36
N PRO A 3 -0.16 9.73 6.66
CA PRO A 3 -0.19 9.62 5.20
C PRO A 3 0.61 10.72 4.49
N ASP A 4 0.49 11.97 4.94
CA ASP A 4 1.20 13.10 4.35
C ASP A 4 2.72 12.99 4.51
N ALA A 5 3.19 12.50 5.67
CA ALA A 5 4.61 12.26 5.88
C ALA A 5 5.15 11.17 4.93
N VAL A 6 4.37 10.11 4.69
CA VAL A 6 4.72 9.05 3.72
C VAL A 6 4.78 9.59 2.29
N VAL A 7 3.82 10.44 1.91
CA VAL A 7 3.83 11.11 0.59
C VAL A 7 5.06 11.98 0.43
N ARG A 8 5.42 12.79 1.44
CA ARG A 8 6.62 13.62 1.40
C ARG A 8 7.91 12.81 1.24
N LEU A 9 7.99 11.64 1.86
CA LEU A 9 9.13 10.73 1.67
C LEU A 9 9.18 10.20 0.22
N ALA A 10 8.03 9.86 -0.36
CA ALA A 10 7.95 9.42 -1.75
C ALA A 10 8.31 10.53 -2.74
N GLU A 11 7.89 11.78 -2.50
CA GLU A 11 8.28 12.95 -3.30
C GLU A 11 9.79 13.18 -3.26
N ALA A 12 10.39 13.18 -2.07
CA ALA A 12 11.83 13.33 -1.92
C ALA A 12 12.59 12.18 -2.63
N ALA A 13 12.05 10.96 -2.57
CA ALA A 13 12.66 9.82 -3.25
C ALA A 13 12.50 9.88 -4.78
N TYR A 14 11.36 10.38 -5.27
CA TYR A 14 11.13 10.67 -6.69
C TYR A 14 12.10 11.73 -7.21
N GLU A 15 12.21 12.87 -6.52
CA GLU A 15 13.07 13.99 -6.92
C GLU A 15 14.55 13.59 -6.92
N LYS A 16 15.00 12.91 -5.86
CA LYS A 16 16.41 12.58 -5.68
C LYS A 16 16.88 11.40 -6.52
N TYR A 17 16.01 10.41 -6.76
CA TYR A 17 16.41 9.13 -7.35
C TYR A 17 15.61 8.72 -8.59
N GLY A 18 14.54 9.45 -8.94
CA GLY A 18 13.71 9.14 -10.11
C GLY A 18 12.84 7.88 -9.95
N PHE A 19 12.47 7.50 -8.72
CA PHE A 19 11.63 6.32 -8.50
C PHE A 19 10.19 6.54 -8.99
N ASN A 20 9.73 5.70 -9.90
CA ASN A 20 8.37 5.77 -10.46
C ASN A 20 7.37 4.82 -9.79
N ASP A 21 7.84 3.92 -8.92
CA ASP A 21 7.01 2.93 -8.22
C ASP A 21 7.36 2.92 -6.73
N PHE A 22 6.38 2.64 -5.88
CA PHE A 22 6.53 2.74 -4.42
C PHE A 22 6.06 1.49 -3.69
N LYS A 23 6.77 1.17 -2.61
CA LYS A 23 6.40 0.10 -1.69
C LYS A 23 6.44 0.65 -0.27
N LEU A 24 5.30 0.60 0.40
CA LEU A 24 5.22 0.91 1.82
C LEU A 24 5.41 -0.39 2.62
N LYS A 25 6.35 -0.36 3.56
CA LYS A 25 6.48 -1.40 4.57
C LYS A 25 5.49 -1.10 5.69
N GLY A 26 4.57 -2.04 5.90
CA GLY A 26 3.50 -1.96 6.88
C GLY A 26 3.69 -2.93 8.03
N GLY A 27 2.59 -3.26 8.70
CA GLY A 27 2.61 -4.11 9.90
C GLY A 27 3.11 -3.36 11.14
N VAL A 28 3.00 -2.03 11.13
CA VAL A 28 3.42 -1.13 12.21
C VAL A 28 2.19 -0.49 12.87
N LEU A 29 1.25 -0.01 12.07
CA LEU A 29 -0.01 0.59 12.54
C LEU A 29 -1.20 -0.33 12.21
N ALA A 30 -2.41 0.08 12.61
CA ALA A 30 -3.62 -0.61 12.18
C ALA A 30 -3.70 -0.61 10.64
N GLY A 31 -4.20 -1.70 10.07
CA GLY A 31 -4.16 -1.89 8.62
C GLY A 31 -4.97 -0.84 7.84
N GLU A 32 -6.04 -0.30 8.44
CA GLU A 32 -6.81 0.81 7.90
C GLU A 32 -5.99 2.11 7.85
N GLU A 33 -5.19 2.40 8.88
CA GLU A 33 -4.31 3.59 8.91
C GLU A 33 -3.20 3.49 7.86
N GLU A 34 -2.62 2.30 7.69
CA GLU A 34 -1.64 2.05 6.63
C GLU A 34 -2.27 2.13 5.23
N ALA A 35 -3.53 1.70 5.09
CA ALA A 35 -4.27 1.81 3.84
C ALA A 35 -4.50 3.28 3.43
N GLU A 36 -4.71 4.20 4.38
CA GLU A 36 -4.80 5.64 4.06
C GLU A 36 -3.50 6.16 3.43
N SER A 37 -2.34 5.69 3.90
CA SER A 37 -1.05 6.08 3.32
C SER A 37 -0.90 5.59 1.87
N ILE A 38 -1.38 4.38 1.57
CA ILE A 38 -1.40 3.86 0.19
C ILE A 38 -2.35 4.65 -0.70
N VAL A 39 -3.53 5.00 -0.20
CA VAL A 39 -4.51 5.81 -0.95
C VAL A 39 -3.90 7.19 -1.27
N ALA A 40 -3.22 7.82 -0.31
CA ALA A 40 -2.54 9.10 -0.52
C ALA A 40 -1.43 8.99 -1.58
N LEU A 41 -0.58 7.95 -1.52
CA LEU A 41 0.45 7.70 -2.52
C LEU A 41 -0.12 7.50 -3.93
N ALA A 42 -1.16 6.67 -4.06
CA ALA A 42 -1.78 6.40 -5.35
C ALA A 42 -2.43 7.66 -5.95
N LYS A 43 -3.00 8.54 -5.12
CA LYS A 43 -3.51 9.85 -5.56
C LYS A 43 -2.39 10.79 -6.01
N ARG A 44 -1.28 10.83 -5.28
CA ARG A 44 -0.15 11.72 -5.59
C ARG A 44 0.61 11.29 -6.84
N PHE A 45 0.72 9.98 -7.06
CA PHE A 45 1.44 9.36 -8.17
C PHE A 45 0.50 8.39 -8.92
N PRO A 46 -0.46 8.92 -9.72
CA PRO A 46 -1.51 8.10 -10.34
C PRO A 46 -0.99 7.08 -11.37
N GLN A 47 0.24 7.26 -11.87
CA GLN A 47 0.89 6.33 -12.80
C GLN A 47 1.78 5.29 -12.08
N ALA A 48 2.06 5.48 -10.79
CA ALA A 48 2.94 4.60 -10.04
C ALA A 48 2.24 3.29 -9.66
N ARG A 49 3.00 2.19 -9.68
CA ARG A 49 2.58 0.96 -8.98
C ARG A 49 2.88 1.14 -7.50
N VAL A 50 1.87 0.94 -6.67
CA VAL A 50 1.98 1.06 -5.22
C VAL A 50 1.61 -0.27 -4.55
N THR A 51 2.44 -0.73 -3.60
CA THR A 51 2.17 -1.94 -2.80
C THR A 51 2.33 -1.70 -1.32
N LEU A 52 1.49 -2.36 -0.52
CA LEU A 52 1.60 -2.46 0.94
C LEU A 52 2.11 -3.84 1.33
N ASP A 53 3.15 -3.87 2.15
CA ASP A 53 3.76 -5.12 2.60
C ASP A 53 3.84 -5.15 4.12
N PRO A 54 2.81 -5.70 4.79
CA PRO A 54 2.76 -5.83 6.25
C PRO A 54 3.64 -6.97 6.80
N ASN A 55 4.45 -7.64 5.97
CA ASN A 55 5.31 -8.77 6.37
C ASN A 55 4.56 -9.88 7.16
N GLY A 56 3.28 -10.09 6.85
CA GLY A 56 2.46 -11.07 7.56
C GLY A 56 2.03 -10.71 8.97
N ALA A 57 2.00 -9.42 9.32
CA ALA A 57 1.45 -8.95 10.59
C ALA A 57 -0.05 -9.24 10.73
N TRP A 58 -0.81 -9.23 9.62
CA TRP A 58 -2.27 -9.36 9.65
C TRP A 58 -2.77 -10.80 9.52
N LEU A 59 -3.93 -11.05 10.12
CA LEU A 59 -4.70 -12.25 9.87
C LEU A 59 -5.20 -12.26 8.41
N LEU A 60 -5.60 -13.45 7.94
CA LEU A 60 -6.06 -13.63 6.56
C LEU A 60 -7.27 -12.74 6.25
N ASP A 61 -8.28 -12.73 7.12
CA ASP A 61 -9.52 -11.97 6.91
C ASP A 61 -9.28 -10.46 6.90
N GLU A 62 -8.41 -9.97 7.79
CA GLU A 62 -7.97 -8.59 7.84
C GLU A 62 -7.26 -8.18 6.54
N ALA A 63 -6.30 -9.01 6.08
CA ALA A 63 -5.59 -8.76 4.83
C ALA A 63 -6.53 -8.75 3.61
N ILE A 64 -7.55 -9.62 3.58
CA ILE A 64 -8.59 -9.65 2.54
C ILE A 64 -9.44 -8.38 2.59
N ALA A 65 -9.88 -7.95 3.78
CA ALA A 65 -10.70 -6.76 3.97
C ALA A 65 -9.98 -5.50 3.48
N ILE A 66 -8.72 -5.31 3.90
CA ILE A 66 -7.88 -4.18 3.48
C ILE A 66 -7.60 -4.23 1.97
N GLY A 67 -7.29 -5.42 1.42
CA GLY A 67 -7.09 -5.59 -0.02
C GLY A 67 -8.31 -5.17 -0.84
N LYS A 68 -9.53 -5.54 -0.40
CA LYS A 68 -10.79 -5.10 -1.03
C LYS A 68 -10.99 -3.59 -0.90
N GLN A 69 -10.67 -2.99 0.25
CA GLN A 69 -10.73 -1.54 0.45
C GLN A 69 -9.82 -0.78 -0.52
N LEU A 70 -8.56 -1.21 -0.65
CA LEU A 70 -7.59 -0.58 -1.53
C LEU A 70 -7.96 -0.68 -3.01
N LYS A 71 -8.53 -1.83 -3.44
CA LYS A 71 -9.07 -1.98 -4.80
C LYS A 71 -10.16 -0.94 -5.09
N ARG A 72 -11.06 -0.67 -4.14
CA ARG A 72 -12.14 0.31 -4.31
C ARG A 72 -11.66 1.75 -4.26
N ARG A 73 -10.77 2.09 -3.31
CA ARG A 73 -10.43 3.49 -2.99
C ARG A 73 -9.25 4.05 -3.78
N ALA A 74 -8.31 3.20 -4.17
CA ALA A 74 -7.08 3.60 -4.86
C ALA A 74 -6.98 3.03 -6.28
N GLY A 75 -8.01 2.31 -6.75
CA GLY A 75 -8.01 1.68 -8.07
C GLY A 75 -6.89 0.65 -8.26
N LEU A 76 -6.26 0.19 -7.17
CA LEU A 76 -5.12 -0.69 -7.24
C LEU A 76 -5.55 -2.06 -7.78
N ARG A 77 -4.86 -2.50 -8.83
CA ARG A 77 -5.09 -3.77 -9.52
C ARG A 77 -4.02 -4.78 -9.10
N GLY A 78 -4.41 -6.02 -8.81
CA GLY A 78 -3.49 -7.11 -8.51
C GLY A 78 -2.98 -7.16 -7.05
N ARG A 79 -1.71 -7.56 -6.88
CA ARG A 79 -1.04 -8.00 -5.63
C ARG A 79 -0.69 -6.86 -4.68
N SER A 80 -1.69 -6.06 -4.30
CA SER A 80 -1.50 -4.79 -3.58
C SER A 80 -1.19 -4.95 -2.08
N VAL A 81 -1.43 -6.14 -1.50
CA VAL A 81 -1.13 -6.49 -0.10
C VAL A 81 -0.36 -7.80 -0.04
N ARG A 82 0.74 -7.86 0.73
CA ARG A 82 1.54 -9.09 0.98
C ARG A 82 1.46 -9.55 2.44
N GLY A 83 0.57 -10.51 2.71
CA GLY A 83 0.30 -11.05 4.06
C GLY A 83 1.11 -12.31 4.43
N ARG A 84 0.71 -12.94 5.55
CA ARG A 84 1.43 -14.03 6.26
C ARG A 84 1.51 -15.34 5.47
N ALA A 85 0.52 -15.59 4.61
CA ALA A 85 0.47 -16.74 3.71
C ALA A 85 1.24 -16.50 2.38
N GLY A 86 2.02 -15.43 2.29
CA GLY A 86 2.53 -14.96 1.03
C GLY A 86 1.41 -14.34 0.17
N LEU A 87 1.68 -14.32 -1.11
CA LEU A 87 1.05 -13.51 -2.13
C LEU A 87 -0.43 -13.92 -2.31
N LEU A 88 -1.37 -13.16 -1.70
CA LEU A 88 -2.81 -13.42 -1.85
C LEU A 88 -3.17 -13.35 -3.33
N PRO A 89 -3.67 -14.44 -3.94
CA PRO A 89 -4.12 -14.41 -5.32
C PRO A 89 -5.28 -13.42 -5.41
N ALA A 90 -5.31 -12.64 -6.49
CA ALA A 90 -6.48 -11.84 -6.80
C ALA A 90 -7.68 -12.78 -6.81
N VAL A 91 -8.60 -12.61 -5.86
CA VAL A 91 -9.90 -13.27 -5.89
C VAL A 91 -10.52 -12.85 -7.23
N ARG A 92 -10.60 -13.82 -8.14
CA ARG A 92 -11.10 -13.64 -9.51
C ARG A 92 -12.54 -13.19 -9.48
#